data_AF-A0A517N2E4-F1
#
_entry.id   AF-A0A517N2E4-F1
#
_cell.length_a   1.000
_cell.length_b   1.000
_cell.length_c   1.000
_cell.angle_alpha   90.00
_cell.angle_beta   90.00
_cell.angle_gamma   90.00
#
_symmetry.space_group_name_H-M   'P 1'
#
loop_
_entity.id
_entity.type
_entity.pdbx_description
1 polymer ?
#
loop_
_entity_poly.entity_id
_entity_poly.type
_entity_poly.pdbx_seq_one_letter_code
_entity_poly.pdbx_strand_id
1 'polypeptide(L)'
;MSPSQPTLFGESQADTNLSGLSTPAMLAELLNVPVVAVRRWHRRGALLATCTIRKLPYFDFAEATIARKLASLVHAGCSLSEVDRKLDELAASLPDCRRPLADPTIVVHGAQLLERRGEELIQPGGQLLLEFEQECALFIAEEPLSDEIIAFPVSIESPNQQLNKPDSLQAPLAASKDLGDALREELLQQAVDFEVAGEFAQATETYRALLLAGANDAEVQFALADVLFMQGDISAARERYYMALELDEEFIEARLSLGCVLASAGETELAIAAFEGALELHREYADAHFHLANALQQAGQTERAKSHRETFLELAPESPWASSVREQLQT
;
A
#
# COMPACT_ATOMS: atom_id res chain seq x y z
N MET A 1 -9.19 49.29 -25.07
CA MET A 1 -8.95 48.81 -23.70
C MET A 1 -9.23 47.32 -23.72
N SER A 2 -8.18 46.51 -23.83
CA SER A 2 -8.28 45.05 -23.82
C SER A 2 -8.07 44.59 -22.37
N PRO A 3 -8.89 43.68 -21.81
CA PRO A 3 -8.61 43.12 -20.50
C PRO A 3 -7.57 42.01 -20.63
N SER A 4 -6.43 42.20 -19.95
CA SER A 4 -5.38 41.21 -19.78
C SER A 4 -5.89 40.02 -18.98
N GLN A 5 -5.65 38.80 -19.48
CA GLN A 5 -5.87 37.56 -18.74
C GLN A 5 -4.87 37.44 -17.58
N PRO A 6 -5.26 36.88 -16.43
CA PRO A 6 -4.30 36.51 -15.41
C PRO A 6 -3.66 35.15 -15.76
N THR A 7 -2.34 35.16 -15.91
CA THR A 7 -1.47 33.98 -15.94
C THR A 7 -1.64 33.16 -14.66
N LEU A 8 -2.23 31.96 -14.79
CA LEU A 8 -2.25 30.90 -13.79
C LEU A 8 -0.99 30.03 -13.96
N PHE A 9 0.14 30.54 -13.50
CA PHE A 9 1.32 29.72 -13.19
C PHE A 9 1.96 30.34 -11.96
N GLY A 10 1.79 29.68 -10.83
CA GLY A 10 2.24 30.17 -9.54
C GLY A 10 1.71 29.34 -8.38
N GLU A 11 1.81 28.02 -8.47
CA GLU A 11 1.91 27.24 -7.23
C GLU A 11 3.36 27.29 -6.80
N SER A 12 3.57 28.08 -5.74
CA SER A 12 4.78 28.15 -4.95
C SER A 12 5.25 26.74 -4.60
N GLN A 13 6.31 26.26 -5.25
CA GLN A 13 7.17 25.23 -4.67
C GLN A 13 7.74 25.84 -3.38
N ALA A 14 7.03 25.68 -2.28
CA ALA A 14 7.64 25.85 -0.97
C ALA A 14 8.78 24.83 -0.92
N ASP A 15 10.01 25.31 -0.68
CA ASP A 15 11.21 24.53 -0.40
C ASP A 15 10.92 23.55 0.76
N THR A 16 10.24 22.46 0.44
CA THR A 16 9.86 21.43 1.40
C THR A 16 11.05 20.51 1.46
N ASN A 17 11.87 20.67 2.49
CA ASN A 17 13.03 19.81 2.67
C ASN A 17 12.55 18.35 2.80
N LEU A 18 12.72 17.56 1.74
CA LEU A 18 12.35 16.15 1.69
C LEU A 18 13.39 15.26 2.39
N SER A 19 14.51 15.82 2.82
CA SER A 19 15.56 15.06 3.51
C SER A 19 15.03 14.45 4.80
N GLY A 20 15.10 13.14 4.90
CA GLY A 20 14.61 12.37 6.04
C GLY A 20 13.13 12.02 6.02
N LEU A 21 12.40 12.38 4.94
CA LEU A 21 11.06 11.85 4.70
C LEU A 21 11.13 10.53 3.93
N SER A 22 10.15 9.67 4.18
CA SER A 22 10.03 8.35 3.55
C SER A 22 8.82 8.30 2.63
N THR A 23 8.99 7.70 1.45
CA THR A 23 7.88 7.36 0.55
C THR A 23 7.17 6.10 1.04
N PRO A 24 5.98 5.75 0.50
CA PRO A 24 5.33 4.47 0.80
C PRO A 24 6.25 3.28 0.54
N ALA A 25 7.02 3.31 -0.56
CA ALA A 25 7.97 2.26 -0.92
C ALA A 25 9.10 2.13 0.10
N MET A 26 9.68 3.25 0.55
CA MET A 26 10.69 3.24 1.61
C MET A 26 10.15 2.68 2.92
N LEU A 27 8.95 3.08 3.35
CA LEU A 27 8.33 2.54 4.57
C LEU A 27 8.01 1.05 4.46
N ALA A 28 7.50 0.63 3.31
CA ALA A 28 7.20 -0.77 3.02
C ALA A 28 8.44 -1.64 3.16
N GLU A 29 9.55 -1.22 2.54
CA GLU A 29 10.83 -1.92 2.63
C GLU A 29 11.40 -1.90 4.07
N LEU A 30 11.40 -0.74 4.74
CA LEU A 30 11.88 -0.60 6.13
C LEU A 30 11.13 -1.52 7.11
N LEU A 31 9.83 -1.73 6.88
CA LEU A 31 8.95 -2.46 7.78
C LEU A 31 8.68 -3.90 7.32
N ASN A 32 9.24 -4.30 6.17
CA ASN A 32 9.00 -5.58 5.52
C ASN A 32 7.50 -5.86 5.32
N VAL A 33 6.76 -4.87 4.83
CA VAL A 33 5.33 -5.02 4.51
C VAL A 33 5.08 -4.60 3.05
N PRO A 34 4.04 -5.13 2.39
CA PRO A 34 3.68 -4.69 1.05
C PRO A 34 3.35 -3.20 0.99
N VAL A 35 3.71 -2.53 -0.11
CA VAL A 35 3.44 -1.08 -0.30
C VAL A 35 1.95 -0.75 -0.21
N VAL A 36 1.09 -1.67 -0.67
CA VAL A 36 -0.36 -1.55 -0.57
C VAL A 36 -0.85 -1.41 0.87
N ALA A 37 -0.17 -2.04 1.84
CA ALA A 37 -0.49 -1.89 3.26
C ALA A 37 -0.27 -0.45 3.72
N VAL A 38 0.89 0.13 3.41
CA VAL A 38 1.23 1.52 3.75
C VAL A 38 0.23 2.49 3.12
N ARG A 39 -0.10 2.29 1.83
CA ARG A 39 -1.09 3.11 1.12
C ARG A 39 -2.48 2.99 1.72
N ARG A 40 -2.92 1.80 2.13
CA ARG A 40 -4.21 1.59 2.81
C ARG A 40 -4.25 2.30 4.15
N TRP A 41 -3.20 2.18 4.97
CA TRP A 41 -3.10 2.89 6.24
C TRP A 41 -3.16 4.41 6.05
N HIS A 42 -2.54 4.93 4.99
CA HIS A 42 -2.65 6.34 4.61
C HIS A 42 -4.07 6.73 4.17
N ARG A 43 -4.71 5.96 3.28
CA ARG A 43 -6.09 6.23 2.81
C ARG A 43 -7.12 6.23 3.95
N ARG A 44 -6.92 5.38 4.96
CA ARG A 44 -7.74 5.36 6.18
C ARG A 44 -7.41 6.47 7.18
N GLY A 45 -6.35 7.24 6.96
CA GLY A 45 -5.88 8.27 7.88
C GLY A 45 -5.17 7.72 9.13
N ALA A 46 -4.82 6.44 9.15
CA ALA A 46 -3.99 5.87 10.21
C ALA A 46 -2.54 6.40 10.12
N LEU A 47 -2.06 6.59 8.90
CA LEU A 47 -0.86 7.38 8.59
C LEU A 47 -1.27 8.71 7.96
N LEU A 48 -0.57 9.78 8.31
CA LEU A 48 -0.79 11.09 7.73
C LEU A 48 0.45 11.53 6.97
N ALA A 49 0.29 11.90 5.69
CA ALA A 49 1.39 12.45 4.93
C ALA A 49 1.81 13.82 5.49
N THR A 50 3.10 13.99 5.76
CA THR A 50 3.71 15.27 6.14
C THR A 50 3.59 16.28 4.99
N CYS A 51 3.78 15.81 3.76
CA CYS A 51 3.47 16.55 2.54
C CYS A 51 3.11 15.57 1.40
N THR A 52 2.55 16.09 0.32
CA THR A 52 2.23 15.29 -0.88
C THR A 52 2.68 16.06 -2.10
N ILE A 53 3.49 15.42 -2.94
CA ILE A 53 4.00 16.00 -4.19
C ILE A 53 3.50 15.11 -5.32
N ARG A 54 2.72 15.68 -6.26
CA ARG A 54 2.21 14.93 -7.43
C ARG A 54 1.55 13.59 -7.03
N LYS A 55 0.69 13.64 -6.01
CA LYS A 55 -0.03 12.50 -5.39
C LYS A 55 0.84 11.49 -4.62
N LEU A 56 2.16 11.61 -4.64
CA LEU A 56 3.06 10.79 -3.81
C LEU A 56 3.11 11.37 -2.38
N PRO A 57 2.63 10.63 -1.36
CA PRO A 57 2.73 11.07 0.03
C PRO A 57 4.14 10.84 0.60
N TYR A 58 4.56 11.75 1.47
CA TYR A 58 5.81 11.66 2.22
C TYR A 58 5.52 11.60 3.71
N PHE A 59 6.23 10.72 4.42
CA PHE A 59 6.02 10.44 5.84
C PHE A 59 7.29 10.75 6.64
N ASP A 60 7.13 11.45 7.76
CA ASP A 60 8.22 11.68 8.69
C ASP A 60 8.47 10.46 9.61
N PHE A 61 9.45 10.61 10.51
CA PHE A 61 9.83 9.58 11.47
C PHE A 61 8.72 9.21 12.48
N ALA A 62 7.84 10.15 12.83
CA ALA A 62 6.73 9.88 13.75
C ALA A 62 5.72 8.95 13.08
N GLU A 63 5.40 9.22 11.81
CA GLU A 63 4.54 8.35 11.00
C GLU A 63 5.19 6.98 10.75
N ALA A 64 6.50 6.93 10.53
CA ALA A 64 7.23 5.66 10.44
C ALA A 64 7.11 4.82 11.73
N THR A 65 7.07 5.47 12.90
CA THR A 65 6.86 4.78 14.19
C THR A 65 5.44 4.23 14.33
N ILE A 66 4.43 4.94 13.83
CA ILE A 66 3.05 4.46 13.78
C ILE A 66 2.94 3.30 12.80
N ALA A 67 3.51 3.44 11.61
CA ALA A 67 3.55 2.40 10.59
C ALA A 67 4.21 1.12 11.13
N ARG A 68 5.26 1.24 11.95
CA ARG A 68 5.88 0.09 12.63
C ARG A 68 4.93 -0.64 13.57
N LYS A 69 4.09 0.08 14.34
CA LYS A 69 3.05 -0.54 15.18
C LYS A 69 2.08 -1.35 14.31
N LEU A 70 1.62 -0.78 13.20
CA LEU A 70 0.71 -1.44 12.28
C LEU A 70 1.36 -2.67 11.61
N ALA A 71 2.61 -2.54 11.19
CA ALA A 71 3.40 -3.64 10.64
C ALA A 71 3.55 -4.78 11.65
N SER A 72 3.75 -4.50 12.95
CA SER A 72 3.81 -5.53 13.98
C SER A 72 2.52 -6.35 14.08
N LEU A 73 1.35 -5.75 13.85
CA LEU A 73 0.08 -6.51 13.81
C LEU A 73 0.03 -7.44 12.59
N VAL A 74 0.47 -6.96 11.42
CA VAL A 74 0.52 -7.77 10.20
C VAL A 74 1.50 -8.94 10.37
N HIS A 75 2.67 -8.69 10.94
CA HIS A 75 3.66 -9.72 11.27
C HIS A 75 3.17 -10.72 12.33
N ALA A 76 2.23 -10.32 13.18
CA ALA A 76 1.55 -11.20 14.12
C ALA A 76 0.41 -12.02 13.47
N GLY A 77 0.26 -11.97 12.14
CA GLY A 77 -0.72 -12.74 11.38
C GLY A 77 -2.07 -12.05 11.20
N CYS A 78 -2.24 -10.79 11.60
CA CYS A 78 -3.45 -10.04 11.28
C CYS A 78 -3.51 -9.70 9.79
N SER A 79 -4.62 -10.04 9.14
CA SER A 79 -4.98 -9.46 7.85
C SER A 79 -5.16 -7.95 7.98
N LEU A 80 -5.00 -7.20 6.90
CA LEU A 80 -5.20 -5.76 6.91
C LEU A 80 -6.65 -5.37 7.26
N SER A 81 -7.62 -6.21 6.91
CA SER A 81 -9.02 -6.06 7.33
C SER A 81 -9.22 -6.22 8.83
N GLU A 82 -8.50 -7.14 9.47
CA GLU A 82 -8.48 -7.25 10.93
C GLU A 82 -7.78 -6.06 11.59
N VAL A 83 -6.71 -5.54 10.98
CA VAL A 83 -6.05 -4.31 11.42
C VAL A 83 -7.06 -3.16 11.36
N ASP A 84 -7.78 -2.98 10.26
CA ASP A 84 -8.80 -1.95 10.11
C ASP A 84 -9.89 -2.04 11.18
N ARG A 85 -10.42 -3.24 11.42
CA ARG A 85 -11.40 -3.47 12.50
C ARG A 85 -10.85 -3.07 13.87
N LYS A 86 -9.60 -3.42 14.17
CA LYS A 86 -8.94 -3.05 15.43
C LYS A 86 -8.77 -1.54 15.57
N LEU A 87 -8.50 -0.84 14.46
CA LEU A 87 -8.42 0.62 14.45
C LEU A 87 -9.79 1.26 14.70
N ASP A 88 -10.85 0.70 14.12
CA ASP A 88 -12.22 1.18 14.34
C ASP A 88 -12.67 0.93 15.79
N GLU A 89 -12.33 -0.22 16.37
CA GLU A 89 -12.56 -0.53 17.80
C GLU A 89 -11.79 0.42 18.73
N LEU A 90 -10.53 0.73 18.40
CA LEU A 90 -9.71 1.68 19.15
C LEU A 90 -10.26 3.12 19.05
N ALA A 91 -10.73 3.54 17.88
CA ALA A 91 -11.35 4.84 17.69
C ALA A 91 -12.67 4.95 18.47
N ALA A 92 -13.46 3.87 18.54
CA ALA A 92 -14.70 3.83 19.30
C ALA A 92 -14.48 3.90 20.82
N SER A 93 -13.39 3.33 21.32
CA SER A 93 -13.09 3.31 22.76
C SER A 93 -12.43 4.59 23.27
N LEU A 94 -11.80 5.36 22.38
CA LEU A 94 -11.13 6.63 22.68
C LEU A 94 -11.72 7.80 21.85
N PRO A 95 -12.99 8.17 22.06
CA PRO A 95 -13.69 9.14 21.21
C PRO A 95 -13.08 10.55 21.22
N ASP A 96 -12.38 10.93 22.29
CA ASP A 96 -11.72 12.23 22.41
C ASP A 96 -10.29 12.24 21.83
N CYS A 97 -9.73 11.07 21.49
CA CYS A 97 -8.39 10.96 20.95
C CYS A 97 -8.41 10.92 19.42
N ARG A 98 -8.01 12.03 18.79
CA ARG A 98 -7.95 12.13 17.32
C ARG A 98 -6.88 11.22 16.68
N ARG A 99 -5.80 10.90 17.41
CA ARG A 99 -4.69 10.07 16.91
C ARG A 99 -4.25 9.02 17.93
N PRO A 100 -5.05 7.96 18.16
CA PRO A 100 -4.75 6.95 19.18
C PRO A 100 -3.39 6.29 19.01
N LEU A 101 -2.98 5.97 17.78
CA LEU A 101 -1.69 5.30 17.53
C LEU A 101 -0.47 6.18 17.80
N ALA A 102 -0.63 7.51 17.75
CA ALA A 102 0.44 8.45 18.10
C ALA A 102 0.67 8.53 19.61
N ASP A 103 -0.29 8.08 20.42
CA ASP A 103 -0.15 8.04 21.87
C ASP A 103 0.82 6.91 22.27
N PRO A 104 1.87 7.20 23.07
CA PRO A 104 2.83 6.20 23.54
C PRO A 104 2.25 5.21 24.55
N THR A 105 1.05 5.47 25.09
CA THR A 105 0.30 4.51 25.92
C THR A 105 -0.26 3.36 25.08
N ILE A 106 -0.58 3.59 23.81
CA ILE A 106 -1.05 2.54 22.92
C ILE A 106 0.13 1.71 22.43
N VAL A 107 0.14 0.44 22.83
CA VAL A 107 1.18 -0.54 22.53
C VAL A 107 0.62 -1.72 21.74
N VAL A 108 1.48 -2.36 20.96
CA VAL A 108 1.15 -3.58 20.22
C VAL A 108 1.78 -4.76 20.95
N HIS A 109 0.99 -5.78 21.27
CA HIS A 109 1.46 -7.01 21.87
C HIS A 109 0.88 -8.21 21.11
N GLY A 110 1.72 -8.88 20.32
CA GLY A 110 1.26 -9.88 19.35
C GLY A 110 0.24 -9.28 18.39
N ALA A 111 -0.92 -9.95 18.26
CA ALA A 111 -2.03 -9.52 17.42
C ALA A 111 -2.98 -8.50 18.10
N GLN A 112 -2.60 -7.88 19.22
CA GLN A 112 -3.48 -7.01 20.02
C GLN A 112 -2.97 -5.56 20.10
N LEU A 113 -3.91 -4.60 20.07
CA LEU A 113 -3.70 -3.20 20.44
C LEU A 113 -4.14 -3.01 21.88
N LEU A 114 -3.27 -2.49 22.73
CA LEU A 114 -3.51 -2.35 24.17
C LEU A 114 -3.17 -0.92 24.64
N GLU A 115 -3.90 -0.41 25.61
CA GLU A 115 -3.61 0.83 26.33
C GLU A 115 -2.81 0.52 27.61
N ARG A 116 -1.63 1.12 27.77
CA ARG A 116 -0.80 1.00 28.97
C ARG A 116 -1.20 2.07 30.00
N ARG A 117 -1.65 1.63 31.18
CA ARG A 117 -1.91 2.50 32.36
C ARG A 117 -1.00 2.08 33.52
N GLY A 118 0.13 2.78 33.67
CA GLY A 118 1.16 2.37 34.64
C GLY A 118 1.86 1.09 34.20
N GLU A 119 1.79 0.04 35.02
CA GLU A 119 2.30 -1.31 34.70
C GLU A 119 1.22 -2.22 34.06
N GLU A 120 -0.03 -1.78 34.00
CA GLU A 120 -1.15 -2.58 33.50
C GLU A 120 -1.35 -2.36 31.99
N LEU A 121 -1.70 -3.43 31.26
CA LEU A 121 -2.12 -3.39 29.86
C LEU A 121 -3.63 -3.63 29.78
N ILE A 122 -4.35 -2.78 29.05
CA ILE A 122 -5.81 -2.78 28.97
C ILE A 122 -6.24 -2.90 27.51
N GLN A 123 -7.19 -3.77 27.21
CA GLN A 123 -7.75 -3.90 25.87
C GLN A 123 -8.66 -2.71 25.51
N PRO A 124 -8.95 -2.47 24.21
CA PRO A 124 -9.84 -1.39 23.77
C PRO A 124 -11.29 -1.49 24.27
N GLY A 125 -11.67 -2.52 25.03
CA GLY A 125 -12.94 -2.62 25.75
C GLY A 125 -12.88 -2.29 27.24
N GLY A 126 -11.72 -1.88 27.77
CA GLY A 126 -11.50 -1.62 29.19
C GLY A 126 -11.17 -2.86 30.04
N GLN A 127 -11.00 -4.02 29.40
CA GLN A 127 -10.61 -5.25 30.08
C GLN A 127 -9.10 -5.27 30.36
N LEU A 128 -8.71 -5.48 31.61
CA LEU A 128 -7.31 -5.60 32.02
C LEU A 128 -6.73 -6.94 31.59
N LEU A 129 -5.56 -6.91 30.95
CA LEU A 129 -4.78 -8.09 30.56
C LEU A 129 -3.86 -8.48 31.73
N LEU A 130 -4.10 -9.66 32.31
CA LEU A 130 -3.37 -10.16 33.48
C LEU A 130 -1.97 -10.65 33.06
N GLU A 131 -0.97 -10.55 33.95
CA GLU A 131 0.45 -10.90 33.66
C GLU A 131 0.64 -12.31 33.06
N PHE A 132 -0.18 -13.29 33.44
CA PHE A 132 -0.10 -14.64 32.89
C PHE A 132 -0.49 -14.73 31.41
N GLU A 133 -1.38 -13.83 30.93
CA GLU A 133 -1.76 -13.74 29.51
C GLU A 133 -0.70 -12.97 28.71
N GLN A 134 0.11 -12.14 29.37
CA GLN A 134 1.26 -11.46 28.76
C GLN A 134 2.38 -12.48 28.44
N GLU A 135 2.59 -13.48 29.30
CA GLU A 135 3.56 -14.56 29.06
C GLU A 135 3.05 -15.60 28.03
N CYS A 136 1.75 -15.90 27.98
CA CYS A 136 1.18 -16.87 27.04
C CYS A 136 1.28 -16.47 25.56
N ALA A 137 1.42 -15.17 25.23
CA ALA A 137 1.60 -14.74 23.85
C ALA A 137 2.95 -15.18 23.23
N LEU A 138 3.88 -15.72 24.04
CA LEU A 138 5.15 -16.30 23.59
C LEU A 138 5.07 -17.81 23.28
N PHE A 139 3.92 -18.45 23.54
CA PHE A 139 3.72 -19.89 23.33
C PHE A 139 2.33 -20.19 22.74
N ILE A 140 2.13 -19.86 21.46
CA ILE A 140 1.19 -20.63 20.63
C ILE A 140 1.87 -20.91 19.30
N ALA A 141 2.71 -21.94 19.30
CA ALA A 141 3.02 -22.71 18.12
C ALA A 141 2.68 -24.17 18.43
N GLU A 142 1.84 -24.76 17.58
CA GLU A 142 1.53 -26.18 17.46
C GLU A 142 0.73 -26.85 18.58
N GLU A 143 -0.57 -27.08 18.34
CA GLU A 143 -1.11 -28.45 18.29
C GLU A 143 -2.26 -28.53 17.26
N PRO A 144 -2.31 -29.57 16.40
CA PRO A 144 -3.42 -29.78 15.48
C PRO A 144 -4.62 -30.37 16.23
N LEU A 145 -5.77 -29.71 16.13
CA LEU A 145 -7.05 -30.30 16.54
C LEU A 145 -7.40 -31.43 15.56
N SER A 146 -7.53 -32.64 16.11
CA SER A 146 -7.91 -33.85 15.39
C SER A 146 -9.33 -33.75 14.80
N ASP A 147 -9.46 -34.12 13.53
CA ASP A 147 -10.73 -34.31 12.82
C ASP A 147 -11.63 -35.35 13.50
N GLU A 148 -12.71 -34.90 14.16
CA GLU A 148 -13.92 -35.70 14.36
C GLU A 148 -15.05 -35.13 13.50
N ILE A 149 -15.24 -35.74 12.33
CA ILE A 149 -16.37 -35.51 11.44
C ILE A 149 -17.63 -36.07 12.10
N ILE A 150 -18.45 -35.20 12.67
CA ILE A 150 -19.82 -35.54 13.09
C ILE A 150 -20.76 -35.31 11.90
N ALA A 151 -21.14 -36.40 11.23
CA ALA A 151 -22.09 -36.38 10.13
C ALA A 151 -23.52 -36.10 10.63
N PHE A 152 -24.13 -34.99 10.17
CA PHE A 152 -25.57 -34.76 10.28
C PHE A 152 -26.30 -35.34 9.06
N PRO A 153 -27.40 -36.10 9.23
CA PRO A 153 -28.25 -36.47 8.11
C PRO A 153 -29.14 -35.28 7.74
N VAL A 154 -28.85 -34.61 6.62
CA VAL A 154 -29.79 -33.66 5.99
C VAL A 154 -30.56 -34.42 4.91
N SER A 155 -31.84 -34.68 5.19
CA SER A 155 -32.78 -35.16 4.17
C SER A 155 -33.11 -34.04 3.19
N ILE A 156 -32.83 -34.27 1.91
CA ILE A 156 -33.20 -33.38 0.82
C ILE A 156 -34.65 -33.69 0.41
N GLU A 157 -35.59 -32.82 0.78
CA GLU A 157 -36.86 -32.73 0.07
C GLU A 157 -36.81 -31.55 -0.90
N SER A 158 -37.05 -31.83 -2.18
CA SER A 158 -37.18 -30.80 -3.22
C SER A 158 -38.60 -30.27 -3.27
N PRO A 159 -38.84 -28.96 -3.18
CA PRO A 159 -40.06 -28.36 -3.65
C PRO A 159 -39.82 -27.74 -5.03
N ASN A 160 -40.42 -28.35 -6.05
CA ASN A 160 -40.76 -27.67 -7.29
C ASN A 160 -41.62 -26.44 -6.96
N GLN A 161 -41.15 -25.23 -7.26
CA GLN A 161 -41.99 -24.05 -7.35
C GLN A 161 -41.79 -23.36 -8.71
N GLN A 162 -42.93 -23.18 -9.38
CA GLN A 162 -43.10 -22.63 -10.71
C GLN A 162 -42.41 -21.28 -10.90
N LEU A 163 -41.67 -21.16 -12.00
CA LEU A 163 -41.24 -19.88 -12.55
C LEU A 163 -42.48 -19.06 -12.97
N ASN A 164 -42.85 -18.09 -12.15
CA ASN A 164 -43.58 -16.92 -12.63
C ASN A 164 -42.55 -15.88 -13.03
N LYS A 165 -42.55 -15.48 -14.31
CA LYS A 165 -41.76 -14.34 -14.81
C LYS A 165 -42.24 -13.07 -14.08
N PRO A 166 -41.40 -12.33 -13.35
CA PRO A 166 -41.74 -10.98 -12.97
C PRO A 166 -41.48 -10.06 -14.16
N ASP A 167 -42.56 -9.43 -14.63
CA ASP A 167 -42.51 -8.27 -15.50
C ASP A 167 -41.62 -7.18 -14.89
N SER A 168 -40.71 -6.66 -15.72
CA SER A 168 -40.05 -5.35 -15.63
C SER A 168 -39.97 -4.69 -14.24
N LEU A 169 -38.91 -5.01 -13.50
CA LEU A 169 -38.43 -4.13 -12.43
C LEU A 169 -37.30 -3.26 -12.99
N GLN A 170 -37.64 -2.08 -13.49
CA GLN A 170 -36.70 -0.97 -13.55
C GLN A 170 -36.39 -0.56 -12.10
N ALA A 171 -35.33 -1.13 -11.52
CA ALA A 171 -34.80 -0.66 -10.26
C ALA A 171 -34.28 0.78 -10.43
N PRO A 172 -34.45 1.66 -9.43
CA PRO A 172 -33.93 3.03 -9.54
C PRO A 172 -32.40 2.99 -9.66
N LEU A 173 -31.86 3.62 -10.70
CA LEU A 173 -30.42 3.60 -11.04
C LEU A 173 -29.49 3.98 -9.88
N ALA A 174 -29.98 4.69 -8.86
CA ALA A 174 -29.22 5.05 -7.67
C ALA A 174 -28.91 3.83 -6.78
N ALA A 175 -29.90 2.96 -6.51
CA ALA A 175 -29.70 1.77 -5.67
C ALA A 175 -28.81 0.73 -6.35
N SER A 176 -28.83 0.66 -7.69
CA SER A 176 -27.91 -0.19 -8.45
C SER A 176 -26.48 0.35 -8.49
N LYS A 177 -26.32 1.68 -8.41
CA LYS A 177 -24.99 2.31 -8.36
C LYS A 177 -24.35 2.09 -7.00
N ASP A 178 -25.09 2.29 -5.91
CA ASP A 178 -24.60 2.06 -4.56
C ASP A 178 -24.20 0.58 -4.33
N LEU A 179 -24.94 -0.37 -4.92
CA LEU A 179 -24.58 -1.79 -4.89
C LEU A 179 -23.31 -2.08 -5.71
N GLY A 180 -23.14 -1.41 -6.85
CA GLY A 180 -21.93 -1.51 -7.67
C GLY A 180 -20.70 -0.91 -6.98
N ASP A 181 -20.88 0.19 -6.26
CA ASP A 181 -19.81 0.84 -5.49
C ASP A 181 -19.38 -0.05 -4.31
N ALA A 182 -20.34 -0.63 -3.58
CA ALA A 182 -20.06 -1.58 -2.50
C ALA A 182 -19.35 -2.85 -2.98
N LEU A 183 -19.78 -3.42 -4.12
CA LEU A 183 -19.13 -4.58 -4.71
C LEU A 183 -17.69 -4.27 -5.14
N ARG A 184 -17.45 -3.09 -5.72
CA ARG A 184 -16.10 -2.68 -6.13
C ARG A 184 -15.19 -2.48 -4.92
N GLU A 185 -15.70 -1.90 -3.84
CA GLU A 185 -14.96 -1.77 -2.58
C GLU A 185 -14.61 -3.15 -2.00
N GLU A 186 -15.56 -4.09 -1.99
CA GLU A 186 -15.33 -5.46 -1.51
C GLU A 186 -14.28 -6.19 -2.36
N LEU A 187 -14.35 -6.08 -3.68
CA LEU A 187 -13.36 -6.69 -4.58
C LEU A 187 -11.97 -6.07 -4.41
N LEU A 188 -11.89 -4.74 -4.28
CA LEU A 188 -10.62 -4.06 -3.99
C LEU A 188 -10.03 -4.57 -2.67
N GLN A 189 -10.89 -4.71 -1.66
CA GLN A 189 -10.51 -5.21 -0.35
C GLN A 189 -9.92 -6.63 -0.43
N GLN A 190 -10.63 -7.53 -1.10
CA GLN A 190 -10.17 -8.91 -1.32
C GLN A 190 -8.85 -8.97 -2.11
N ALA A 191 -8.71 -8.15 -3.16
CA ALA A 191 -7.50 -8.13 -3.99
C ALA A 191 -6.26 -7.70 -3.17
N VAL A 192 -6.42 -6.67 -2.34
CA VAL A 192 -5.36 -6.19 -1.43
C VAL A 192 -5.01 -7.28 -0.40
N ASP A 193 -5.99 -7.97 0.16
CA ASP A 193 -5.73 -9.03 1.16
C ASP A 193 -4.97 -10.22 0.52
N PHE A 194 -5.30 -10.61 -0.72
CA PHE A 194 -4.52 -11.60 -1.48
C PHE A 194 -3.10 -11.13 -1.81
N GLU A 195 -2.92 -9.86 -2.16
CA GLU A 195 -1.60 -9.28 -2.42
C GLU A 195 -0.70 -9.35 -1.18
N VAL A 196 -1.25 -9.03 0.00
CA VAL A 196 -0.52 -9.13 1.27
C VAL A 196 -0.21 -10.57 1.66
N ALA A 197 -1.11 -11.50 1.36
CA ALA A 197 -0.87 -12.93 1.56
C ALA A 197 0.17 -13.51 0.58
N GLY A 198 0.62 -12.75 -0.42
CA GLY A 198 1.48 -13.24 -1.51
C GLY A 198 0.76 -14.17 -2.49
N GLU A 199 -0.57 -14.25 -2.40
CA GLU A 199 -1.45 -15.02 -3.27
C GLU A 199 -1.71 -14.27 -4.59
N PHE A 200 -0.62 -14.00 -5.32
CA PHE A 200 -0.65 -13.09 -6.47
C PHE A 200 -1.63 -13.54 -7.56
N ALA A 201 -1.83 -14.85 -7.75
CA ALA A 201 -2.76 -15.37 -8.76
C ALA A 201 -4.20 -14.98 -8.43
N GLN A 202 -4.62 -15.17 -7.17
CA GLN A 202 -5.93 -14.74 -6.68
C GLN A 202 -6.08 -13.22 -6.75
N ALA A 203 -5.05 -12.46 -6.35
CA ALA A 203 -5.05 -11.01 -6.44
C ALA A 203 -5.26 -10.53 -7.90
N THR A 204 -4.58 -11.15 -8.86
CA THR A 204 -4.72 -10.85 -10.29
C THR A 204 -6.16 -11.05 -10.78
N GLU A 205 -6.75 -12.19 -10.47
CA GLU A 205 -8.14 -12.48 -10.89
C GLU A 205 -9.14 -11.53 -10.22
N THR A 206 -8.89 -11.16 -8.96
CA THR A 206 -9.74 -10.22 -8.23
C THR A 206 -9.63 -8.81 -8.80
N TYR A 207 -8.41 -8.33 -9.13
CA TYR A 207 -8.22 -7.06 -9.83
C TYR A 207 -8.84 -7.06 -11.23
N ARG A 208 -8.77 -8.18 -11.97
CA ARG A 208 -9.47 -8.33 -13.26
C ARG A 208 -11.00 -8.25 -13.09
N ALA A 209 -11.55 -8.89 -12.06
CA ALA A 209 -12.96 -8.79 -11.73
C ALA A 209 -13.36 -7.35 -11.36
N LEU A 210 -12.51 -6.64 -10.62
CA LEU A 210 -12.70 -5.23 -10.27
C LEU A 210 -12.75 -4.32 -11.51
N LEU A 211 -11.86 -4.56 -12.49
CA LEU A 211 -11.89 -3.87 -13.78
C LEU A 211 -13.18 -4.16 -14.56
N LEU A 212 -13.63 -5.42 -14.59
CA LEU A 212 -14.90 -5.82 -15.24
C LEU A 212 -16.12 -5.19 -14.56
N ALA A 213 -16.06 -4.96 -13.25
CA ALA A 213 -17.09 -4.24 -12.49
C ALA A 213 -17.08 -2.71 -12.72
N GLY A 214 -16.11 -2.19 -13.49
CA GLY A 214 -16.05 -0.79 -13.91
C GLY A 214 -15.14 0.12 -13.08
N ALA A 215 -14.34 -0.43 -12.16
CA ALA A 215 -13.28 0.32 -11.48
C ALA A 215 -12.02 0.39 -12.37
N ASN A 216 -12.10 1.21 -13.43
CA ASN A 216 -10.99 1.43 -14.37
C ASN A 216 -10.32 2.79 -14.14
N ASP A 217 -9.56 2.89 -13.05
CA ASP A 217 -8.71 4.03 -12.73
C ASP A 217 -7.23 3.65 -12.71
N ALA A 218 -6.36 4.66 -12.61
CA ALA A 218 -4.92 4.49 -12.67
C ALA A 218 -4.38 3.64 -11.49
N GLU A 219 -4.98 3.74 -10.30
CA GLU A 219 -4.55 2.97 -9.12
C GLU A 219 -4.81 1.48 -9.29
N VAL A 220 -5.97 1.10 -9.83
CA VAL A 220 -6.32 -0.30 -10.08
C VAL A 220 -5.44 -0.90 -11.18
N GLN A 221 -5.18 -0.17 -12.27
CA GLN A 221 -4.25 -0.63 -13.32
C GLN A 221 -2.83 -0.78 -12.77
N PHE A 222 -2.38 0.15 -11.93
CA PHE A 222 -1.08 0.08 -11.26
C PHE A 222 -0.98 -1.14 -10.33
N ALA A 223 -1.98 -1.38 -9.49
CA ALA A 223 -1.96 -2.51 -8.55
C ALA A 223 -1.99 -3.87 -9.27
N LEU A 224 -2.77 -3.97 -10.36
CA LEU A 224 -2.74 -5.14 -11.22
C LEU A 224 -1.36 -5.33 -11.88
N ALA A 225 -0.70 -4.24 -12.29
CA ALA A 225 0.64 -4.29 -12.86
C ALA A 225 1.68 -4.81 -11.85
N ASP A 226 1.65 -4.31 -10.60
CA ASP A 226 2.52 -4.76 -9.51
C ASP A 226 2.38 -6.27 -9.28
N VAL A 227 1.15 -6.77 -9.15
CA VAL A 227 0.90 -8.21 -8.91
C VAL A 227 1.36 -9.07 -10.09
N LEU A 228 1.15 -8.64 -11.34
CA LEU A 228 1.64 -9.35 -12.53
C LEU A 228 3.18 -9.36 -12.58
N PHE A 229 3.81 -8.26 -12.18
CA PHE A 229 5.26 -8.18 -12.09
C PHE A 229 5.81 -9.15 -11.04
N MET A 230 5.17 -9.25 -9.88
CA MET A 230 5.54 -10.20 -8.82
C MET A 230 5.37 -11.67 -9.26
N GLN A 231 4.47 -11.96 -10.20
CA GLN A 231 4.36 -13.28 -10.84
C GLN A 231 5.42 -13.55 -11.90
N GLY A 232 6.19 -12.54 -12.30
CA GLY A 232 7.15 -12.61 -13.39
C GLY A 232 6.54 -12.44 -14.78
N ASP A 233 5.26 -12.05 -14.91
CA ASP A 233 4.65 -11.71 -16.19
C ASP A 233 5.00 -10.26 -16.59
N ILE A 234 6.28 -10.09 -16.97
CA ILE A 234 6.87 -8.79 -17.33
C ILE A 234 6.09 -8.11 -18.47
N SER A 235 5.60 -8.89 -19.44
CA SER A 235 4.88 -8.33 -20.59
C SER A 235 3.53 -7.79 -20.17
N ALA A 236 2.74 -8.56 -19.41
CA ALA A 236 1.44 -8.10 -18.94
C ALA A 236 1.56 -6.95 -17.94
N ALA A 237 2.55 -6.99 -17.04
CA ALA A 237 2.82 -5.89 -16.11
C ALA A 237 3.11 -4.59 -16.86
N ARG A 238 3.98 -4.63 -17.88
CA ARG A 238 4.31 -3.47 -18.73
C ARG A 238 3.07 -2.85 -19.36
N GLU A 239 2.19 -3.67 -19.95
CA GLU A 239 0.94 -3.18 -20.56
C GLU A 239 0.05 -2.46 -19.53
N ARG A 240 -0.02 -2.98 -18.30
CA ARG A 240 -0.84 -2.40 -17.23
C ARG A 240 -0.25 -1.11 -16.68
N TYR A 241 1.07 -0.99 -16.54
CA TYR A 241 1.70 0.29 -16.20
C TYR A 241 1.47 1.35 -17.28
N TYR A 242 1.54 1.00 -18.56
CA TYR A 242 1.19 1.94 -19.63
C TYR A 242 -0.27 2.39 -19.51
N MET A 243 -1.20 1.47 -19.26
CA MET A 243 -2.60 1.81 -19.04
C MET A 243 -2.80 2.76 -17.85
N ALA A 244 -2.07 2.55 -16.75
CA ALA A 244 -2.10 3.45 -15.59
C ALA A 244 -1.62 4.87 -15.96
N LEU A 245 -0.55 4.97 -16.76
CA LEU A 245 -0.01 6.25 -17.23
C LEU A 245 -0.89 6.93 -18.30
N GLU A 246 -1.64 6.16 -19.11
CA GLU A 246 -2.64 6.71 -20.02
C GLU A 246 -3.84 7.32 -19.27
N LEU A 247 -4.19 6.74 -18.12
CA LEU A 247 -5.25 7.26 -17.25
C LEU A 247 -4.78 8.44 -16.39
N ASP A 248 -3.51 8.45 -16.01
CA ASP A 248 -2.88 9.51 -15.22
C ASP A 248 -1.39 9.69 -15.59
N GLU A 249 -1.11 10.63 -16.48
CA GLU A 249 0.25 10.92 -16.98
C GLU A 249 1.20 11.41 -15.87
N GLU A 250 0.65 11.96 -14.78
CA GLU A 250 1.41 12.46 -13.64
C GLU A 250 1.63 11.38 -12.56
N PHE A 251 1.26 10.11 -12.81
CA PHE A 251 1.43 9.04 -11.83
C PHE A 251 2.89 8.58 -11.73
N ILE A 252 3.66 9.30 -10.91
CA ILE A 252 5.12 9.14 -10.79
C ILE A 252 5.50 7.72 -10.35
N GLU A 253 4.78 7.13 -9.40
CA GLU A 253 5.01 5.76 -8.94
C GLU A 253 4.83 4.74 -10.09
N ALA A 254 3.80 4.89 -10.93
CA ALA A 254 3.61 4.05 -12.12
C ALA A 254 4.77 4.19 -13.11
N ARG A 255 5.29 5.41 -13.29
CA ARG A 255 6.43 5.66 -14.18
C ARG A 255 7.73 5.04 -13.65
N LEU A 256 7.95 5.12 -12.34
CA LEU A 256 9.08 4.47 -11.67
C LEU A 256 8.98 2.95 -11.82
N SER A 257 7.84 2.35 -11.47
CA SER A 257 7.63 0.90 -11.57
C SER A 257 7.74 0.39 -13.01
N LEU A 258 7.25 1.15 -14.00
CA LEU A 258 7.49 0.85 -15.42
C LEU A 258 8.99 0.80 -15.74
N GLY A 259 9.78 1.76 -15.25
CA GLY A 259 11.23 1.73 -15.39
C GLY A 259 11.87 0.48 -14.78
N CYS A 260 11.40 0.04 -13.61
CA CYS A 260 11.84 -1.20 -12.99
C CYS A 260 11.50 -2.44 -13.83
N VAL A 261 10.29 -2.51 -14.39
CA VAL A 261 9.88 -3.58 -15.32
C VAL A 261 10.78 -3.60 -16.56
N LEU A 262 11.03 -2.44 -17.17
CA LEU A 262 11.89 -2.33 -18.36
C LEU A 262 13.33 -2.77 -18.05
N ALA A 263 13.87 -2.39 -16.89
CA ALA A 263 15.20 -2.82 -16.45
C ALA A 263 15.24 -4.34 -16.26
N SER A 264 14.20 -4.95 -15.66
CA SER A 264 14.11 -6.41 -15.49
C SER A 264 14.02 -7.16 -16.82
N ALA A 265 13.44 -6.52 -17.85
CA ALA A 265 13.37 -7.04 -19.21
C ALA A 265 14.70 -6.91 -19.98
N GLY A 266 15.72 -6.25 -19.40
CA GLY A 266 16.98 -5.94 -20.08
C GLY A 266 16.89 -4.75 -21.05
N GLU A 267 15.78 -4.01 -21.04
CA GLU A 267 15.55 -2.81 -21.85
C GLU A 267 16.13 -1.56 -21.15
N THR A 268 17.44 -1.58 -20.87
CA THR A 268 18.13 -0.62 -20.00
C THR A 268 17.96 0.84 -20.41
N GLU A 269 18.03 1.16 -21.71
CA GLU A 269 17.87 2.52 -22.22
C GLU A 269 16.45 3.05 -22.03
N LEU A 270 15.44 2.19 -22.16
CA LEU A 270 14.03 2.56 -21.92
C LEU A 270 13.77 2.73 -20.42
N ALA A 271 14.40 1.91 -19.57
CA ALA A 271 14.36 2.10 -18.12
C ALA A 271 14.95 3.46 -17.70
N ILE A 272 16.12 3.83 -18.24
CA ILE A 272 16.73 5.14 -18.02
C ILE A 272 15.77 6.27 -18.39
N ALA A 273 15.15 6.20 -19.58
CA ALA A 273 14.20 7.21 -20.03
C ALA A 273 12.95 7.30 -19.12
N ALA A 274 12.45 6.17 -18.62
CA ALA A 274 11.33 6.15 -17.68
C ALA A 274 11.69 6.83 -16.34
N PHE A 275 12.87 6.54 -15.79
CA PHE A 275 13.35 7.16 -14.55
C PHE A 275 13.66 8.65 -14.72
N GLU A 276 14.27 9.05 -15.83
CA GLU A 276 14.47 10.47 -16.17
C GLU A 276 13.13 11.20 -16.26
N GLY A 277 12.13 10.61 -16.91
CA GLY A 277 10.77 11.17 -16.96
C GLY A 277 10.10 11.28 -15.58
N ALA A 278 10.39 10.38 -14.64
CA ALA A 278 9.92 10.52 -13.26
C ALA A 278 10.58 11.72 -12.57
N LEU A 279 11.86 11.95 -12.81
CA LEU A 279 12.62 13.10 -12.29
C LEU A 279 12.27 14.43 -12.96
N GLU A 280 11.75 14.41 -14.20
CA GLU A 280 11.17 15.60 -14.84
C GLU A 280 9.91 16.06 -14.12
N LEU A 281 9.08 15.13 -13.65
CA LEU A 281 7.86 15.42 -12.89
C LEU A 281 8.15 15.77 -11.43
N HIS A 282 9.12 15.07 -10.81
CA HIS A 282 9.56 15.30 -9.45
C HIS A 282 11.08 15.13 -9.30
N ARG A 283 11.79 16.27 -9.37
CA ARG A 283 13.26 16.31 -9.37
C ARG A 283 13.89 15.73 -8.10
N GLU A 284 13.22 15.84 -6.95
CA GLU A 284 13.75 15.37 -5.67
C GLU A 284 13.22 13.98 -5.29
N TYR A 285 12.83 13.17 -6.28
CA TYR A 285 12.37 11.82 -6.05
C TYR A 285 13.55 10.86 -5.83
N ALA A 286 13.88 10.61 -4.55
CA ALA A 286 15.00 9.76 -4.16
C ALA A 286 14.96 8.35 -4.81
N ASP A 287 13.81 7.68 -4.81
CA ASP A 287 13.69 6.32 -5.38
C ASP A 287 14.04 6.33 -6.89
N ALA A 288 13.63 7.35 -7.64
CA ALA A 288 14.00 7.49 -9.05
C ALA A 288 15.51 7.72 -9.25
N HIS A 289 16.17 8.49 -8.38
CA HIS A 289 17.62 8.63 -8.43
C HIS A 289 18.35 7.31 -8.16
N PHE A 290 17.89 6.52 -7.19
CA PHE A 290 18.45 5.21 -6.89
C PHE A 290 18.33 4.25 -8.09
N HIS A 291 17.12 4.11 -8.65
CA HIS A 291 16.89 3.21 -9.77
C HIS A 291 17.59 3.68 -11.06
N LEU A 292 17.61 4.98 -11.33
CA LEU A 292 18.35 5.56 -12.46
C LEU A 292 19.85 5.30 -12.34
N ALA A 293 20.44 5.46 -11.15
CA ALA A 293 21.85 5.17 -10.95
C ALA A 293 22.19 3.70 -11.25
N ASN A 294 21.34 2.76 -10.82
CA ASN A 294 21.53 1.34 -11.09
C ASN A 294 21.42 1.03 -12.59
N ALA A 295 20.44 1.60 -13.30
CA ALA A 295 20.30 1.42 -14.75
C ALA A 295 21.47 2.05 -15.53
N LEU A 296 21.93 3.23 -15.12
CA LEU A 296 23.10 3.89 -15.71
C LEU A 296 24.39 3.08 -15.50
N GLN A 297 24.54 2.47 -14.31
CA GLN A 297 25.67 1.57 -14.03
C GLN A 297 25.65 0.36 -14.97
N GLN A 298 24.49 -0.24 -15.20
CA GLN A 298 24.32 -1.36 -16.14
C GLN A 298 24.63 -0.94 -17.59
N ALA A 299 24.29 0.30 -17.96
CA ALA A 299 24.64 0.89 -19.25
C ALA A 299 26.10 1.35 -19.38
N GLY A 300 26.93 1.15 -18.34
CA GLY A 300 28.35 1.57 -18.32
C GLY A 300 28.57 3.08 -18.15
N GLN A 301 27.54 3.84 -17.80
CA GLN A 301 27.59 5.29 -17.59
C GLN A 301 27.94 5.64 -16.13
N THR A 302 29.09 5.16 -15.67
CA THR A 302 29.51 5.17 -14.25
C THR A 302 29.50 6.56 -13.61
N GLU A 303 29.98 7.60 -14.30
CA GLU A 303 30.04 8.96 -13.73
C GLU A 303 28.63 9.54 -13.48
N ARG A 304 27.68 9.29 -14.39
CA ARG A 304 26.29 9.73 -14.20
C ARG A 304 25.63 8.94 -13.07
N ALA A 305 25.89 7.63 -13.00
CA ALA A 305 25.41 6.79 -11.91
C ALA A 305 25.90 7.30 -10.54
N LYS A 306 27.18 7.67 -10.46
CA LYS A 306 27.78 8.24 -9.24
C LYS A 306 27.07 9.51 -8.79
N SER A 307 26.83 10.46 -9.70
CA SER A 307 26.13 11.71 -9.38
C SER A 307 24.72 11.45 -8.83
N HIS A 308 23.96 10.51 -9.43
CA HIS A 308 22.62 10.19 -8.92
C HIS A 308 22.64 9.44 -7.58
N ARG A 309 23.66 8.60 -7.32
CA ARG A 309 23.87 7.99 -5.99
C ARG A 309 24.16 9.03 -4.91
N GLU A 310 24.97 10.04 -5.23
CA GLU A 310 25.25 11.16 -4.32
C GLU A 310 23.96 11.93 -4.00
N THR A 311 23.18 12.31 -5.01
CA THR A 311 21.87 12.96 -4.82
C THR A 311 20.89 12.10 -4.02
N PHE A 312 20.84 10.78 -4.27
CA PHE A 312 20.02 9.86 -3.48
C PHE A 312 20.39 9.90 -1.98
N LEU A 313 21.69 9.90 -1.64
CA LEU A 313 22.14 9.94 -0.25
C LEU A 313 21.86 11.30 0.42
N GLU A 314 21.82 12.39 -0.34
CA GLU A 314 21.43 13.72 0.17
C GLU A 314 19.93 13.77 0.49
N LEU A 315 19.10 13.21 -0.40
CA LEU A 315 17.64 13.22 -0.27
C LEU A 315 17.13 12.19 0.74
N ALA A 316 17.74 11.00 0.80
CA ALA A 316 17.26 9.89 1.62
C ALA A 316 18.40 9.20 2.40
N PRO A 317 19.08 9.91 3.32
CA PRO A 317 20.22 9.37 4.06
C PRO A 317 19.88 8.18 4.96
N GLU A 318 18.63 8.10 5.41
CA GLU A 318 18.09 7.04 6.30
C GLU A 318 17.31 5.97 5.52
N SER A 319 17.40 5.96 4.18
CA SER A 319 16.77 4.94 3.34
C SER A 319 17.34 3.53 3.62
N PRO A 320 16.54 2.45 3.49
CA PRO A 320 17.03 1.06 3.49
C PRO A 320 18.25 0.84 2.60
N TRP A 321 18.27 1.50 1.44
CA TRP A 321 19.28 1.27 0.42
C TRP A 321 20.52 2.17 0.60
N ALA A 322 20.51 3.10 1.55
CA ALA A 322 21.59 4.08 1.75
C ALA A 322 22.95 3.41 2.04
N SER A 323 22.98 2.36 2.86
CA SER A 323 24.22 1.64 3.16
C SER A 323 24.82 0.96 1.93
N SER A 324 23.98 0.34 1.09
CA SER A 324 24.42 -0.28 -0.16
C SER A 324 24.97 0.77 -1.14
N VAL A 325 24.30 1.91 -1.27
CA VAL A 325 24.76 3.00 -2.13
C VAL A 325 26.10 3.57 -1.67
N ARG A 326 26.31 3.72 -0.35
CA ARG A 326 27.61 4.18 0.20
C ARG A 326 28.75 3.23 -0.16
N GLU A 327 28.52 1.92 -0.14
CA GLU A 327 29.51 0.91 -0.54
C GLU A 327 29.83 0.99 -2.05
N GLN A 328 28.81 1.15 -2.89
CA GLN A 328 28.96 1.30 -4.34
C GLN A 328 29.72 2.56 -4.76
N LEU A 329 29.76 3.60 -3.92
CA LEU A 329 30.53 4.83 -4.17
C LEU A 329 32.01 4.71 -3.76
N GLN A 330 32.36 3.69 -2.98
CA GLN A 330 33.73 3.44 -2.51
C GLN A 330 34.52 2.47 -3.40
N THR A 331 33.84 1.75 -4.30
CA THR A 331 34.40 0.77 -5.23
C THR A 331 34.68 1.37 -6.60
#